data_AF-A0A6I3FPQ4-F1
#
_entry.id   AF-A0A6I3FPQ4-F1
#
_cell.length_a   1.000
_cell.length_b   1.000
_cell.length_c   1.000
_cell.angle_alpha   90.00
_cell.angle_beta   90.00
_cell.angle_gamma   90.00
#
_symmetry.space_group_name_H-M   'P 1'
#
loop_
_entity.id
_entity.type
_entity.pdbx_description
1 polymer ?
#
loop_
_entity_poly.entity_id
_entity_poly.type
_entity_poly.pdbx_seq_one_letter_code
_entity_poly.pdbx_strand_id
1 'polypeptide(L)'
;MRKAISPESPRHDLDGNELCALTVHAHPDDEASKGAPTFAMYGETGVRTVLVCCTGGEEGDLNNPALKEPGMPFHGLDEVAQQKLMESVRPVELAKSVEIIGFNKLHMLGYRDSGMDQSPKNLNPECFHMADMDEATGRLVKLIRTEKPHVIVTYNDDHRGYPHPDHVKVHEISIRAFDRAGDPSWYPDAGAAWQPLKMYYSVWSRSRLTAVHEALLRLRGSSPYDEDWFSRPNMDDRITTKIRIENYFWARSGSLRAHATQVDENEPFWFGLSDEELAEVYPFEDWILAKSCIENHSPDAQHLEDDLFAGIKQKAR
;
A
#
# COMPACT_ATOMS: atom_id res chain seq x y z
N MET A 1 -12.51 12.77 17.27
CA MET A 1 -11.78 14.05 17.09
C MET A 1 -10.29 13.78 17.30
N ARG A 2 -9.47 13.91 16.25
CA ARG A 2 -8.01 13.77 16.28
C ARG A 2 -7.43 14.72 17.35
N LYS A 3 -6.65 14.22 18.31
CA LYS A 3 -5.67 15.09 18.96
C LYS A 3 -4.62 15.34 17.90
N ALA A 4 -4.49 16.58 17.43
CA ALA A 4 -3.40 16.96 16.54
C ALA A 4 -2.09 16.73 17.33
N ILE A 5 -1.43 15.61 17.08
CA ILE A 5 -0.07 15.40 17.56
C ILE A 5 0.81 16.14 16.54
N SER A 6 1.55 17.13 17.00
CA SER A 6 2.56 17.76 16.15
C SER A 6 3.54 16.65 15.71
N PRO A 7 3.88 16.54 14.42
CA PRO A 7 4.84 15.55 13.98
C PRO A 7 6.13 15.69 14.78
N GLU A 8 6.67 14.57 15.23
CA GLU A 8 7.95 14.53 15.92
C GLU A 8 9.07 15.10 15.05
N SER A 9 10.19 15.47 15.66
CA SER A 9 11.37 15.89 14.91
C SER A 9 11.80 14.80 13.92
N PRO A 10 12.23 15.18 12.70
CA PRO A 10 12.66 14.20 11.72
C PRO A 10 13.76 13.27 12.24
N ARG A 11 13.58 11.97 12.02
CA ARG A 11 14.57 10.93 12.29
C ARG A 11 15.63 10.97 11.20
N HIS A 12 16.88 10.72 11.58
CA HIS A 12 17.98 10.68 10.64
C HIS A 12 18.84 9.45 10.82
N ASP A 13 19.40 8.95 9.72
CA ASP A 13 20.50 7.99 9.76
C ASP A 13 21.80 8.64 10.30
N LEU A 14 22.87 7.84 10.42
CA LEU A 14 24.17 8.35 10.88
C LEU A 14 24.81 9.38 9.95
N ASP A 15 24.50 9.32 8.65
CA ASP A 15 25.01 10.24 7.64
C ASP A 15 24.23 11.56 7.60
N GLY A 16 23.11 11.64 8.33
CA GLY A 16 22.25 12.82 8.41
C GLY A 16 21.22 12.91 7.29
N ASN A 17 20.93 11.82 6.59
CA ASN A 17 19.77 11.72 5.72
C ASN A 17 18.51 11.53 6.58
N GLU A 18 17.43 12.23 6.25
CA GLU A 18 16.13 11.98 6.85
C GLU A 18 15.67 10.54 6.53
N LEU A 19 15.20 9.81 7.54
CA LEU A 19 14.67 8.47 7.32
C LEU A 19 13.45 8.55 6.41
N CYS A 20 13.43 7.69 5.40
CA CYS A 20 12.39 7.71 4.37
C CYS A 20 11.86 6.29 4.12
N ALA A 21 10.53 6.15 4.14
CA ALA A 21 9.81 4.95 3.74
C ALA A 21 9.02 5.23 2.46
N LEU A 22 9.18 4.37 1.46
CA LEU A 22 8.47 4.46 0.18
C LEU A 22 7.61 3.22 -0.01
N THR A 23 6.33 3.39 -0.34
CA THR A 23 5.45 2.29 -0.76
C THR A 23 5.11 2.41 -2.24
N VAL A 24 5.05 1.28 -2.93
CA VAL A 24 4.69 1.20 -4.35
C VAL A 24 3.40 0.40 -4.49
N HIS A 25 2.39 1.04 -5.10
CA HIS A 25 1.08 0.47 -5.35
C HIS A 25 0.68 0.61 -6.82
N ALA A 26 -0.22 -0.27 -7.26
CA ALA A 26 -0.69 -0.34 -8.63
C ALA A 26 -1.77 0.73 -8.90
N HIS A 27 -2.78 0.79 -8.04
CA HIS A 27 -3.97 1.62 -8.26
C HIS A 27 -4.27 2.56 -7.09
N PRO A 28 -5.04 3.64 -7.33
CA PRO A 28 -5.62 4.43 -6.26
C PRO A 28 -6.65 3.60 -5.47
N ASP A 29 -6.39 3.43 -4.16
CA ASP A 29 -7.12 2.66 -3.13
C ASP A 29 -6.27 1.57 -2.45
N ASP A 30 -5.25 1.07 -3.15
CA ASP A 30 -4.35 0.05 -2.64
C ASP A 30 -3.62 0.52 -1.38
N GLU A 31 -3.19 1.78 -1.36
CA GLU A 31 -2.47 2.39 -0.23
C GLU A 31 -3.35 2.47 1.03
N ALA A 32 -4.67 2.59 0.85
CA ALA A 32 -5.63 2.69 1.94
C ALA A 32 -5.78 1.37 2.71
N SER A 33 -5.60 0.24 2.03
CA SER A 33 -5.79 -1.10 2.59
C SER A 33 -4.49 -1.85 2.91
N LYS A 34 -3.34 -1.36 2.41
CA LYS A 34 -2.04 -2.07 2.45
C LYS A 34 -0.95 -1.22 3.11
N GLY A 35 -1.15 -0.79 4.35
CA GLY A 35 -0.14 -0.09 5.14
C GLY A 35 -0.50 1.30 5.62
N ALA A 36 -1.71 1.81 5.34
CA ALA A 36 -2.11 3.16 5.72
C ALA A 36 -1.83 3.49 7.21
N PRO A 37 -2.16 2.65 8.19
CA PRO A 37 -1.84 2.89 9.60
C PRO A 37 -0.33 2.97 9.87
N THR A 38 0.47 2.04 9.34
CA THR A 38 1.94 2.06 9.50
C THR A 38 2.56 3.33 8.90
N PHE A 39 2.12 3.75 7.72
CA PHE A 39 2.62 4.97 7.09
C PHE A 39 2.17 6.24 7.82
N ALA A 40 0.94 6.30 8.34
CA ALA A 40 0.50 7.40 9.18
C ALA A 40 1.32 7.50 10.48
N MET A 41 1.59 6.36 11.14
CA MET A 41 2.47 6.29 12.31
C MET A 41 3.87 6.82 11.99
N TYR A 42 4.45 6.39 10.86
CA TYR A 42 5.77 6.85 10.45
C TYR A 42 5.82 8.36 10.17
N GLY A 43 4.81 8.90 9.49
CA GLY A 43 4.69 10.34 9.27
C GLY A 43 4.63 11.14 10.58
N GLU A 44 3.88 10.65 11.58
CA GLU A 44 3.79 11.32 12.89
C GLU A 44 5.06 11.16 13.73
N THR A 45 5.82 10.07 13.54
CA THR A 45 7.05 9.76 14.31
C THR A 45 8.34 10.21 13.62
N GLY A 46 8.23 11.13 12.65
CA GLY A 46 9.38 11.80 12.03
C GLY A 46 10.07 11.01 10.91
N VAL A 47 9.39 10.06 10.28
CA VAL A 47 9.85 9.42 9.04
C VAL A 47 9.17 10.08 7.85
N ARG A 48 9.95 10.45 6.83
CA ARG A 48 9.41 10.88 5.54
C ARG A 48 8.71 9.72 4.85
N THR A 49 7.47 9.92 4.43
CA THR A 49 6.65 8.89 3.78
C THR A 49 6.34 9.26 2.33
N VAL A 50 6.56 8.31 1.42
CA VAL A 50 6.37 8.50 -0.02
C VAL A 50 5.48 7.40 -0.57
N LEU A 51 4.46 7.80 -1.35
CA LEU A 51 3.63 6.91 -2.14
C LEU A 51 4.01 7.01 -3.62
N VAL A 52 4.26 5.86 -4.25
CA VAL A 52 4.29 5.70 -5.70
C VAL A 52 3.07 4.92 -6.13
N CYS A 53 2.17 5.55 -6.90
CA CYS A 53 1.02 4.88 -7.51
C CYS A 53 1.28 4.71 -9.01
N CYS A 54 1.20 3.48 -9.52
CA CYS A 54 1.68 3.18 -10.87
C CYS A 54 0.70 3.60 -11.96
N THR A 55 -0.60 3.54 -11.66
CA THR A 55 -1.68 3.79 -12.62
C THR A 55 -2.75 4.73 -12.08
N GLY A 56 -3.63 5.24 -12.95
CA GLY A 56 -4.78 6.05 -12.56
C GLY A 56 -6.02 5.25 -12.16
N GLY A 57 -6.01 3.93 -12.34
CA GLY A 57 -7.19 3.08 -12.15
C GLY A 57 -8.26 3.29 -13.25
N GLU A 58 -7.85 3.58 -14.47
CA GLU A 58 -8.76 3.94 -15.56
C GLU A 58 -9.72 2.80 -15.94
N GLU A 59 -9.41 1.56 -15.55
CA GLU A 59 -10.18 0.37 -15.90
C GLU A 59 -11.06 -0.16 -14.77
N GLY A 60 -11.01 0.48 -13.59
CA GLY A 60 -11.85 0.12 -12.44
C GLY A 60 -13.32 0.49 -12.62
N ASP A 61 -14.20 -0.36 -12.10
CA ASP A 61 -15.64 -0.14 -12.09
C ASP A 61 -16.08 0.77 -10.94
N LEU A 62 -17.31 1.29 -11.04
CA LEU A 62 -17.99 1.95 -9.93
C LEU A 62 -18.54 0.89 -8.98
N ASN A 63 -17.78 0.59 -7.93
CA ASN A 63 -18.08 -0.49 -6.97
C ASN A 63 -19.05 -0.06 -5.87
N ASN A 64 -19.17 1.24 -5.59
CA ASN A 64 -20.10 1.75 -4.58
C ASN A 64 -21.49 2.01 -5.20
N PRO A 65 -22.51 1.16 -4.91
CA PRO A 65 -23.84 1.33 -5.48
C PRO A 65 -24.55 2.58 -4.96
N ALA A 66 -24.23 3.06 -3.75
CA ALA A 66 -24.87 4.24 -3.15
C ALA A 66 -24.65 5.50 -4.00
N LEU A 67 -23.56 5.57 -4.76
CA LEU A 67 -23.28 6.69 -5.66
C LEU A 67 -24.22 6.78 -6.88
N LYS A 68 -25.02 5.73 -7.12
CA LYS A 68 -26.03 5.67 -8.20
C LYS A 68 -27.44 6.04 -7.71
N GLU A 69 -27.65 6.24 -6.42
CA GLU A 69 -28.96 6.58 -5.84
C GLU A 69 -29.44 8.00 -6.24
N PRO A 70 -30.76 8.28 -6.23
CA PRO A 70 -31.28 9.59 -6.60
C PRO A 70 -30.62 10.74 -5.84
N GLY A 71 -30.07 11.71 -6.59
CA GLY A 71 -29.35 12.86 -6.04
C GLY A 71 -27.83 12.66 -5.89
N MET A 72 -27.32 11.46 -6.17
CA MET A 72 -25.89 11.16 -6.12
C MET A 72 -25.20 11.37 -7.49
N PRO A 73 -23.87 11.57 -7.52
CA PRO A 73 -23.17 12.03 -8.73
C PRO A 73 -23.26 11.11 -9.94
N PHE A 74 -23.48 9.81 -9.73
CA PHE A 74 -23.54 8.81 -10.80
C PHE A 74 -24.98 8.37 -11.14
N HIS A 75 -25.99 9.01 -10.53
CA HIS A 75 -27.39 8.67 -10.77
C HIS A 75 -27.80 8.90 -12.23
N GLY A 76 -28.36 7.87 -12.87
CA GLY A 76 -28.88 7.94 -14.23
C GLY A 76 -27.83 8.09 -15.34
N LEU A 77 -26.53 7.98 -15.00
CA LEU A 77 -25.46 7.97 -15.97
C LEU A 77 -25.34 6.61 -16.66
N ASP A 78 -25.14 6.60 -17.97
CA ASP A 78 -24.71 5.40 -18.69
C ASP A 78 -23.23 5.06 -18.41
N GLU A 79 -22.78 3.87 -18.82
CA GLU A 79 -21.42 3.39 -18.55
C GLU A 79 -20.33 4.36 -19.07
N VAL A 80 -20.53 4.97 -20.23
CA VAL A 80 -19.58 5.92 -20.83
C VAL A 80 -19.47 7.19 -20.00
N ALA A 81 -20.61 7.74 -19.57
CA ALA A 81 -20.64 8.91 -18.71
C ALA A 81 -20.08 8.61 -17.31
N GLN A 82 -20.33 7.41 -16.76
CA GLN A 82 -19.74 6.96 -15.50
C GLN A 82 -18.21 6.91 -15.61
N GLN A 83 -17.66 6.26 -16.65
CA GLN A 83 -16.21 6.16 -16.82
C GLN A 83 -15.55 7.53 -16.96
N LYS A 84 -16.14 8.43 -17.77
CA LYS A 84 -15.65 9.80 -17.91
C LYS A 84 -15.68 10.59 -16.59
N LEU A 85 -16.70 10.39 -15.77
CA LEU A 85 -16.77 11.04 -14.45
C LEU A 85 -15.68 10.46 -13.51
N MET A 86 -15.49 9.15 -13.50
CA MET A 86 -14.46 8.48 -12.69
C MET A 86 -13.05 8.98 -13.00
N GLU A 87 -12.71 9.24 -14.28
CA GLU A 87 -11.42 9.84 -14.68
C GLU A 87 -11.12 11.16 -13.95
N SER A 88 -12.15 11.94 -13.64
CA SER A 88 -12.01 13.21 -12.90
C SER A 88 -12.08 13.05 -11.38
N VAL A 89 -12.78 12.03 -10.89
CA VAL A 89 -13.04 11.80 -9.46
C VAL A 89 -11.89 11.05 -8.80
N ARG A 90 -11.39 9.95 -9.39
CA ARG A 90 -10.36 9.10 -8.78
C ARG A 90 -9.06 9.84 -8.40
N PRO A 91 -8.55 10.81 -9.19
CA PRO A 91 -7.40 11.60 -8.76
C PRO A 91 -7.66 12.44 -7.50
N VAL A 92 -8.90 12.93 -7.32
CA VAL A 92 -9.31 13.68 -6.12
C VAL A 92 -9.44 12.75 -4.91
N GLU A 93 -9.99 11.55 -5.11
CA GLU A 93 -10.06 10.51 -4.09
C GLU A 93 -8.66 10.10 -3.59
N LEU A 94 -7.73 9.84 -4.52
CA LEU A 94 -6.33 9.55 -4.20
C LEU A 94 -5.67 10.70 -3.42
N ALA A 95 -5.83 11.93 -3.89
CA ALA A 95 -5.26 13.10 -3.21
C ALA A 95 -5.81 13.24 -1.78
N LYS A 96 -7.09 12.92 -1.57
CA LYS A 96 -7.72 12.94 -0.25
C LYS A 96 -7.21 11.82 0.65
N SER A 97 -7.03 10.61 0.11
CA SER A 97 -6.40 9.50 0.83
C SER A 97 -4.97 9.83 1.26
N VAL A 98 -4.17 10.40 0.35
CA VAL A 98 -2.79 10.88 0.61
C VAL A 98 -2.75 11.90 1.75
N GLU A 99 -3.68 12.87 1.75
CA GLU A 99 -3.83 13.86 2.83
C GLU A 99 -4.17 13.18 4.17
N ILE A 100 -5.10 12.23 4.18
CA ILE A 100 -5.54 11.53 5.38
C ILE A 100 -4.39 10.71 5.96
N ILE A 101 -3.75 9.86 5.16
CA ILE A 101 -2.63 9.02 5.61
C ILE A 101 -1.44 9.90 6.03
N GLY A 102 -1.28 11.07 5.43
CA GLY A 102 -0.20 11.99 5.74
C GLY A 102 1.09 11.69 4.97
N PHE A 103 0.98 11.14 3.76
CA PHE A 103 2.12 10.97 2.87
C PHE A 103 2.75 12.34 2.55
N ASN A 104 4.07 12.47 2.72
CA ASN A 104 4.78 13.71 2.36
C ASN A 104 4.84 13.94 0.85
N LYS A 105 4.76 12.86 0.06
CA LYS A 105 4.83 12.92 -1.39
C LYS A 105 4.06 11.80 -2.05
N LEU A 106 3.28 12.15 -3.07
CA LEU A 106 2.72 11.24 -4.07
C LEU A 106 3.48 11.40 -5.38
N HIS A 107 3.84 10.27 -5.99
CA HIS A 107 4.31 10.16 -7.37
C HIS A 107 3.41 9.24 -8.16
N MET A 108 3.01 9.66 -9.36
CA MET A 108 2.41 8.76 -10.35
C MET A 108 3.52 8.21 -11.24
N LEU A 109 3.60 6.88 -11.43
CA LEU A 109 4.57 6.28 -12.36
C LEU A 109 4.17 6.53 -13.83
N GLY A 110 2.87 6.74 -14.06
CA GLY A 110 2.32 7.27 -15.30
C GLY A 110 1.99 6.22 -16.35
N TYR A 111 1.46 5.07 -15.93
CA TYR A 111 0.92 4.03 -16.83
C TYR A 111 -0.60 3.96 -16.74
N ARG A 112 -1.24 3.43 -17.78
CA ARG A 112 -2.68 3.12 -17.75
C ARG A 112 -2.91 1.82 -16.98
N ASP A 113 -3.98 1.76 -16.19
CA ASP A 113 -4.50 0.53 -15.60
C ASP A 113 -4.72 -0.56 -16.66
N SER A 114 -4.31 -1.78 -16.33
CA SER A 114 -4.40 -2.92 -17.24
C SER A 114 -5.72 -3.67 -17.17
N GLY A 115 -6.57 -3.33 -16.20
CA GLY A 115 -7.74 -4.12 -15.85
C GLY A 115 -7.38 -5.54 -15.42
N MET A 116 -8.40 -6.37 -15.28
CA MET A 116 -8.25 -7.75 -14.82
C MET A 116 -7.55 -8.64 -15.86
N ASP A 117 -6.90 -9.69 -15.36
CA ASP A 117 -6.29 -10.74 -16.20
C ASP A 117 -7.30 -11.28 -17.23
N GLN A 118 -6.82 -11.57 -18.43
CA GLN A 118 -7.60 -12.05 -19.58
C GLN A 118 -8.70 -11.11 -20.08
N SER A 119 -8.84 -9.91 -19.54
CA SER A 119 -9.74 -8.89 -20.10
C SER A 119 -9.18 -8.33 -21.42
N PRO A 120 -10.01 -7.87 -22.38
CA PRO A 120 -9.53 -7.21 -23.59
C PRO A 120 -8.68 -5.95 -23.30
N LYS A 121 -8.93 -5.29 -22.18
CA LYS A 121 -8.21 -4.10 -21.70
C LYS A 121 -6.73 -4.41 -21.42
N ASN A 122 -6.45 -5.64 -20.97
CA ASN A 122 -5.10 -6.12 -20.69
C ASN A 122 -4.21 -6.24 -21.95
N LEU A 123 -4.80 -6.22 -23.14
CA LEU A 123 -4.10 -6.22 -24.43
C LEU A 123 -3.80 -4.81 -24.96
N ASN A 124 -4.20 -3.75 -24.24
CA ASN A 124 -3.90 -2.38 -24.63
C ASN A 124 -2.39 -2.12 -24.52
N PRO A 125 -1.69 -1.71 -25.60
CA PRO A 125 -0.25 -1.47 -25.56
C PRO A 125 0.17 -0.33 -24.62
N GLU A 126 -0.76 0.54 -24.22
CA GLU A 126 -0.50 1.64 -23.27
C GLU A 126 -0.68 1.22 -21.80
N CYS A 127 -1.20 0.01 -21.53
CA CYS A 127 -1.41 -0.44 -20.16
C CYS A 127 -0.10 -0.90 -19.48
N PHE A 128 -0.10 -0.83 -18.16
CA PHE A 128 1.10 -1.08 -17.36
C PHE A 128 1.61 -2.52 -17.49
N HIS A 129 0.71 -3.49 -17.65
CA HIS A 129 1.05 -4.89 -17.90
C HIS A 129 1.91 -5.03 -19.16
N MET A 130 1.55 -4.30 -20.22
CA MET A 130 2.24 -4.32 -21.52
C MET A 130 3.50 -3.44 -21.57
N ALA A 131 3.72 -2.59 -20.58
CA ALA A 131 4.90 -1.73 -20.52
C ALA A 131 6.22 -2.53 -20.54
N ASP A 132 7.27 -1.99 -21.16
CA ASP A 132 8.59 -2.60 -21.10
C ASP A 132 9.08 -2.67 -19.64
N MET A 133 9.57 -3.85 -19.25
CA MET A 133 9.97 -4.12 -17.87
C MET A 133 11.16 -3.26 -17.44
N ASP A 134 12.13 -3.03 -18.34
CA ASP A 134 13.34 -2.29 -18.03
C ASP A 134 13.05 -0.79 -17.96
N GLU A 135 12.20 -0.27 -18.85
CA GLU A 135 11.71 1.10 -18.82
C GLU A 135 10.96 1.40 -17.52
N ALA A 136 9.98 0.57 -17.16
CA ALA A 136 9.20 0.74 -15.94
C ALA A 136 10.07 0.66 -14.68
N THR A 137 11.04 -0.27 -14.66
CA THR A 137 12.06 -0.35 -13.60
C THR A 137 12.89 0.93 -13.52
N GLY A 138 13.35 1.45 -14.66
CA GLY A 138 14.14 2.69 -14.72
C GLY A 138 13.39 3.91 -14.19
N ARG A 139 12.09 4.02 -14.47
CA ARG A 139 11.22 5.06 -13.89
C ARG A 139 11.17 4.96 -12.36
N LEU A 140 11.01 3.75 -11.82
CA LEU A 140 10.99 3.54 -10.37
C LEU A 140 12.38 3.79 -9.73
N VAL A 141 13.47 3.37 -10.37
CA VAL A 141 14.84 3.68 -9.92
C VAL A 141 15.06 5.18 -9.80
N LYS A 142 14.60 5.97 -10.78
CA LYS A 142 14.68 7.43 -10.71
C LYS A 142 13.98 7.99 -9.47
N LEU A 143 12.81 7.47 -9.12
CA LEU A 143 12.09 7.87 -7.90
C LEU A 143 12.82 7.44 -6.62
N ILE A 144 13.35 6.22 -6.58
CA ILE A 144 14.17 5.74 -5.46
C ILE A 144 15.40 6.64 -5.25
N ARG A 145 16.13 6.97 -6.31
CA ARG A 145 17.31 7.87 -6.22
C ARG A 145 16.95 9.31 -5.85
N THR A 146 15.76 9.76 -6.22
CA THR A 146 15.26 11.11 -5.87
C THR A 146 14.86 11.18 -4.40
N GLU A 147 14.06 10.22 -3.93
CA GLU A 147 13.46 10.24 -2.59
C GLU A 147 14.32 9.56 -1.51
N LYS A 148 15.36 8.83 -1.93
CA LYS A 148 16.33 8.15 -1.07
C LYS A 148 15.67 7.32 0.06
N PRO A 149 14.73 6.40 -0.27
CA PRO A 149 14.07 5.60 0.75
C PRO A 149 15.06 4.61 1.37
N HIS A 150 15.02 4.49 2.68
CA HIS A 150 15.74 3.46 3.41
C HIS A 150 14.95 2.15 3.40
N VAL A 151 13.62 2.26 3.45
CA VAL A 151 12.67 1.14 3.45
C VAL A 151 11.75 1.26 2.23
N ILE A 152 11.55 0.16 1.52
CA ILE A 152 10.54 0.02 0.46
C ILE A 152 9.49 -1.00 0.87
N VAL A 153 8.21 -0.69 0.64
CA VAL A 153 7.08 -1.62 0.78
C VAL A 153 6.47 -1.88 -0.59
N THR A 154 6.18 -3.15 -0.90
CA THR A 154 5.56 -3.57 -2.17
C THR A 154 4.70 -4.83 -1.98
N TYR A 155 4.17 -5.39 -3.07
CA TYR A 155 3.41 -6.65 -3.03
C TYR A 155 4.32 -7.86 -2.86
N ASN A 156 3.81 -8.92 -2.23
CA ASN A 156 4.52 -10.19 -2.06
C ASN A 156 4.66 -10.98 -3.38
N ASP A 157 5.48 -12.03 -3.32
CA ASP A 157 5.79 -12.98 -4.40
C ASP A 157 4.76 -14.12 -4.56
N ASP A 158 3.70 -14.15 -3.74
CA ASP A 158 2.61 -15.11 -3.84
C ASP A 158 1.33 -14.44 -4.35
N HIS A 159 1.20 -14.45 -5.67
CA HIS A 159 0.10 -13.80 -6.37
C HIS A 159 -1.18 -14.63 -6.42
N ARG A 160 -1.23 -15.84 -5.81
CA ARG A 160 -2.37 -16.76 -5.95
C ARG A 160 -3.68 -16.19 -5.39
N GLY A 161 -3.59 -15.39 -4.33
CA GLY A 161 -4.77 -14.82 -3.65
C GLY A 161 -5.44 -13.68 -4.41
N TYR A 162 -4.68 -12.92 -5.22
CA TYR A 162 -5.18 -11.79 -6.00
C TYR A 162 -4.22 -11.49 -7.18
N PRO A 163 -4.34 -12.22 -8.30
CA PRO A 163 -3.39 -12.17 -9.41
C PRO A 163 -3.65 -10.99 -10.36
N HIS A 164 -3.91 -9.79 -9.82
CA HIS A 164 -4.11 -8.62 -10.68
C HIS A 164 -2.82 -8.32 -11.47
N PRO A 165 -2.88 -8.20 -12.82
CA PRO A 165 -1.68 -8.03 -13.65
C PRO A 165 -0.77 -6.89 -13.20
N ASP A 166 -1.34 -5.75 -12.83
CA ASP A 166 -0.57 -4.60 -12.33
C ASP A 166 0.10 -4.85 -10.97
N HIS A 167 -0.49 -5.63 -10.07
CA HIS A 167 0.14 -5.94 -8.78
C HIS A 167 1.37 -6.83 -9.00
N VAL A 168 1.28 -7.80 -9.92
CA VAL A 168 2.42 -8.62 -10.35
C VAL A 168 3.51 -7.72 -10.95
N LYS A 169 3.13 -6.82 -11.87
CA LYS A 169 4.07 -5.89 -12.50
C LYS A 169 4.75 -4.98 -11.47
N VAL A 170 4.01 -4.43 -10.49
CA VAL A 170 4.58 -3.63 -9.39
C VAL A 170 5.60 -4.44 -8.59
N HIS A 171 5.27 -5.67 -8.20
CA HIS A 171 6.20 -6.56 -7.50
C HIS A 171 7.49 -6.71 -8.31
N GLU A 172 7.36 -7.09 -9.58
CA GLU A 172 8.45 -7.35 -10.51
C GLU A 172 9.38 -6.15 -10.73
N ILE A 173 8.83 -4.95 -10.93
CA ILE A 173 9.66 -3.74 -11.10
C ILE A 173 10.26 -3.29 -9.77
N SER A 174 9.57 -3.49 -8.64
CA SER A 174 10.06 -3.10 -7.31
C SER A 174 11.31 -3.89 -6.94
N ILE A 175 11.28 -5.21 -7.15
CA ILE A 175 12.40 -6.10 -6.89
C ILE A 175 13.63 -5.71 -7.71
N ARG A 176 13.46 -5.45 -9.01
CA ARG A 176 14.54 -5.02 -9.91
C ARG A 176 15.05 -3.63 -9.54
N ALA A 177 14.16 -2.70 -9.21
CA ALA A 177 14.53 -1.33 -8.87
C ALA A 177 15.33 -1.26 -7.56
N PHE A 178 14.98 -2.08 -6.56
CA PHE A 178 15.75 -2.20 -5.31
C PHE A 178 17.19 -2.64 -5.55
N ASP A 179 17.39 -3.64 -6.42
CA ASP A 179 18.72 -4.16 -6.73
C ASP A 179 19.56 -3.19 -7.56
N ARG A 180 18.92 -2.41 -8.44
CA ARG A 180 19.60 -1.54 -9.42
C ARG A 180 19.80 -0.11 -8.95
N ALA A 181 19.02 0.36 -7.98
CA ALA A 181 19.07 1.77 -7.56
C ALA A 181 20.44 2.15 -6.95
N GLY A 182 21.10 1.20 -6.27
CA GLY A 182 22.42 1.39 -5.66
C GLY A 182 23.62 1.31 -6.60
N ASP A 183 23.43 0.85 -7.85
CA ASP A 183 24.51 0.68 -8.81
C ASP A 183 24.47 1.81 -9.87
N PRO A 184 25.49 2.68 -9.93
CA PRO A 184 25.51 3.82 -10.86
C PRO A 184 25.63 3.43 -12.34
N SER A 185 25.99 2.18 -12.65
CA SER A 185 26.02 1.69 -14.05
C SER A 185 24.63 1.43 -14.62
N TRP A 186 23.65 1.14 -13.75
CA TRP A 186 22.26 1.03 -14.12
C TRP A 186 21.62 2.41 -14.15
N TYR A 187 20.93 2.73 -15.25
CA TYR A 187 20.19 3.99 -15.45
C TYR A 187 21.03 5.24 -15.08
N PRO A 188 22.14 5.53 -15.79
CA PRO A 188 23.07 6.60 -15.43
C PRO A 188 22.40 7.99 -15.36
N ASP A 189 21.34 8.21 -16.15
CA ASP A 189 20.60 9.48 -16.18
C ASP A 189 19.50 9.59 -15.10
N ALA A 190 19.33 8.57 -14.25
CA ALA A 190 18.31 8.53 -13.19
C ALA A 190 18.72 9.26 -11.89
N GLY A 191 19.85 9.97 -11.89
CA GLY A 191 20.41 10.65 -10.72
C GLY A 191 21.43 9.79 -9.96
N ALA A 192 21.94 10.35 -8.87
CA ALA A 192 22.97 9.71 -8.04
C ALA A 192 22.45 8.39 -7.45
N ALA A 193 23.28 7.35 -7.48
CA ALA A 193 22.93 6.04 -6.94
C ALA A 193 22.54 6.11 -5.46
N TRP A 194 21.54 5.32 -5.10
CA TRP A 194 21.04 5.19 -3.74
C TRP A 194 20.58 3.77 -3.51
N GLN A 195 21.14 3.08 -2.51
CA GLN A 195 20.75 1.72 -2.15
C GLN A 195 19.71 1.77 -1.02
N PRO A 196 18.45 1.41 -1.27
CA PRO A 196 17.52 1.14 -0.17
C PRO A 196 18.05 -0.01 0.68
N LEU A 197 17.84 0.06 2.00
CA LEU A 197 18.43 -0.89 2.94
C LEU A 197 17.53 -2.09 3.18
N LYS A 198 16.21 -1.93 3.12
CA LYS A 198 15.24 -3.00 3.39
C LYS A 198 14.05 -2.93 2.45
N MET A 199 13.52 -4.09 2.07
CA MET A 199 12.27 -4.22 1.34
C MET A 199 11.34 -5.15 2.10
N TYR A 200 10.07 -4.74 2.24
CA TYR A 200 9.03 -5.55 2.83
C TYR A 200 7.90 -5.83 1.84
N TYR A 201 7.29 -6.98 2.03
CA TYR A 201 6.03 -7.30 1.41
C TYR A 201 4.86 -7.02 2.34
N SER A 202 3.83 -6.38 1.77
CA SER A 202 2.49 -6.40 2.35
C SER A 202 1.92 -7.81 2.30
N VAL A 203 1.30 -8.24 3.41
CA VAL A 203 0.69 -9.57 3.53
C VAL A 203 -0.71 -9.47 4.13
N TRP A 204 -1.58 -10.35 3.68
CA TRP A 204 -2.87 -10.58 4.32
C TRP A 204 -2.75 -11.75 5.28
N SER A 205 -2.47 -11.48 6.56
CA SER A 205 -2.23 -12.55 7.52
C SER A 205 -3.51 -13.34 7.84
N ARG A 206 -3.36 -14.67 7.95
CA ARG A 206 -4.40 -15.58 8.42
C ARG A 206 -4.77 -15.26 9.87
N SER A 207 -3.78 -14.92 10.69
CA SER A 207 -3.97 -14.52 12.09
C SER A 207 -4.90 -13.32 12.21
N ARG A 208 -4.66 -12.23 11.45
CA ARG A 208 -5.54 -11.05 11.43
C ARG A 208 -6.93 -11.40 10.92
N LEU A 209 -7.01 -12.11 9.80
CA LEU A 209 -8.27 -12.51 9.19
C LEU A 209 -9.14 -13.33 10.16
N THR A 210 -8.53 -14.30 10.86
CA THR A 210 -9.22 -15.15 11.84
C THR A 210 -9.72 -14.33 13.02
N ALA A 211 -8.88 -13.46 13.59
CA ALA A 211 -9.26 -12.61 14.72
C ALA A 211 -10.44 -11.68 14.36
N VAL A 212 -10.39 -11.04 13.19
CA VAL A 212 -11.47 -10.15 12.71
C VAL A 212 -12.74 -10.95 12.42
N HIS A 213 -12.63 -12.12 11.79
CA HIS A 213 -13.77 -13.00 11.52
C HIS A 213 -14.49 -13.41 12.81
N GLU A 214 -13.76 -13.90 13.81
CA GLU A 214 -14.32 -14.30 15.10
C GLU A 214 -14.95 -13.12 15.85
N ALA A 215 -14.33 -11.94 15.80
CA ALA A 215 -14.89 -10.74 16.38
C ALA A 215 -16.20 -10.30 15.70
N LEU A 216 -16.27 -10.36 14.37
CA LEU A 216 -17.49 -10.08 13.61
C LEU A 216 -18.61 -11.06 13.97
N LEU A 217 -18.33 -12.36 14.02
CA LEU A 217 -19.31 -13.36 14.47
C LEU A 217 -19.82 -13.06 15.88
N ARG A 218 -18.90 -12.74 16.81
CA ARG A 218 -19.25 -12.44 18.20
C ARG A 218 -20.07 -11.16 18.36
N LEU A 219 -19.71 -10.09 17.65
CA LEU A 219 -20.26 -8.74 17.86
C LEU A 219 -21.40 -8.38 16.92
N ARG A 220 -21.48 -9.02 15.75
CA ARG A 220 -22.48 -8.75 14.70
C ARG A 220 -23.32 -9.96 14.34
N GLY A 221 -22.94 -11.18 14.76
CA GLY A 221 -23.65 -12.42 14.46
C GLY A 221 -23.37 -13.00 13.07
N SER A 222 -22.58 -12.31 12.24
CA SER A 222 -22.21 -12.73 10.88
C SER A 222 -20.84 -12.16 10.51
N SER A 223 -20.18 -12.78 9.53
CA SER A 223 -18.90 -12.33 8.99
C SER A 223 -18.91 -12.43 7.45
N PRO A 224 -18.28 -11.48 6.73
CA PRO A 224 -18.18 -11.54 5.27
C PRO A 224 -17.10 -12.53 4.79
N TYR A 225 -16.31 -13.11 5.70
CA TYR A 225 -15.30 -14.10 5.36
C TYR A 225 -15.90 -15.51 5.44
N ASP A 226 -15.90 -16.21 4.30
CA ASP A 226 -16.41 -17.56 4.13
C ASP A 226 -15.31 -18.63 4.17
N GLU A 227 -15.68 -19.90 3.98
CA GLU A 227 -14.74 -21.04 3.96
C GLU A 227 -13.68 -20.91 2.86
N ASP A 228 -13.98 -20.25 1.73
CA ASP A 228 -13.03 -20.03 0.65
C ASP A 228 -11.90 -19.10 1.09
N TRP A 229 -12.19 -18.08 1.90
CA TRP A 229 -11.15 -17.29 2.54
C TRP A 229 -10.24 -18.15 3.44
N PHE A 230 -10.80 -19.14 4.15
CA PHE A 230 -10.06 -20.02 5.08
C PHE A 230 -9.29 -21.15 4.41
N SER A 231 -9.68 -21.57 3.22
CA SER A 231 -9.00 -22.61 2.45
C SER A 231 -7.76 -22.11 1.69
N ARG A 232 -7.63 -20.79 1.47
CA ARG A 232 -6.46 -20.20 0.81
C ARG A 232 -5.16 -20.49 1.58
N PRO A 233 -4.05 -20.82 0.88
CA PRO A 233 -2.72 -20.85 1.48
C PRO A 233 -2.44 -19.52 2.18
N ASN A 234 -1.88 -19.59 3.38
CA ASN A 234 -1.43 -18.40 4.12
C ASN A 234 0.09 -18.32 4.11
N MET A 235 0.61 -17.19 4.57
CA MET A 235 2.03 -16.88 4.63
C MET A 235 2.46 -16.49 6.05
N ASP A 236 1.69 -16.90 7.07
CA ASP A 236 1.94 -16.44 8.44
C ASP A 236 3.30 -16.93 8.97
N ASP A 237 3.77 -18.08 8.50
CA ASP A 237 5.10 -18.63 8.79
C ASP A 237 6.25 -17.79 8.21
N ARG A 238 5.95 -16.92 7.23
CA ARG A 238 6.91 -15.99 6.62
C ARG A 238 6.89 -14.61 7.25
N ILE A 239 5.93 -14.30 8.14
CA ILE A 239 5.85 -12.99 8.79
C ILE A 239 7.09 -12.81 9.67
N THR A 240 7.83 -11.73 9.43
CA THR A 240 9.04 -11.38 10.19
C THR A 240 8.88 -10.12 11.04
N THR A 241 7.78 -9.39 10.86
CA THR A 241 7.64 -8.03 11.38
C THR A 241 6.18 -7.74 11.70
N LYS A 242 5.91 -7.16 12.87
CA LYS A 242 4.59 -6.72 13.32
C LYS A 242 4.67 -5.30 13.87
N ILE A 243 4.04 -4.36 13.17
CA ILE A 243 3.99 -2.96 13.59
C ILE A 243 2.74 -2.71 14.40
N ARG A 244 2.89 -2.13 15.59
CA ARG A 244 1.77 -1.70 16.44
C ARG A 244 1.10 -0.46 15.87
N ILE A 245 -0.18 -0.57 15.58
CA ILE A 245 -0.95 0.45 14.84
C ILE A 245 -2.30 0.77 15.48
N GLU A 246 -2.52 0.39 16.74
CA GLU A 246 -3.80 0.58 17.45
C GLU A 246 -4.33 2.02 17.41
N ASN A 247 -3.44 3.02 17.40
CA ASN A 247 -3.79 4.43 17.40
C ASN A 247 -3.97 5.03 15.99
N TYR A 248 -3.82 4.20 14.95
CA TYR A 248 -3.68 4.64 13.55
C TYR A 248 -4.69 4.01 12.58
N PHE A 249 -5.63 3.20 13.07
CA PHE A 249 -6.70 2.63 12.21
C PHE A 249 -7.55 3.69 11.49
N TRP A 250 -7.65 4.90 12.05
CA TRP A 250 -8.29 6.04 11.40
C TRP A 250 -7.68 6.38 10.03
N ALA A 251 -6.38 6.09 9.83
CA ALA A 251 -5.72 6.34 8.55
C ALA A 251 -6.29 5.39 7.48
N ARG A 252 -6.43 4.09 7.80
CA ARG A 252 -7.10 3.09 6.94
C ARG A 252 -8.56 3.47 6.71
N SER A 253 -9.33 3.68 7.77
CA SER A 253 -10.78 3.87 7.64
C SER A 253 -11.12 5.20 6.96
N GLY A 254 -10.35 6.25 7.20
CA GLY A 254 -10.48 7.53 6.52
C GLY A 254 -10.08 7.47 5.05
N SER A 255 -8.94 6.84 4.72
CA SER A 255 -8.48 6.70 3.33
C SER A 255 -9.40 5.81 2.50
N LEU A 256 -9.89 4.70 3.05
CA LEU A 256 -10.88 3.85 2.38
C LEU A 256 -12.15 4.63 2.05
N ARG A 257 -12.67 5.45 2.98
CA ARG A 257 -13.83 6.33 2.72
C ARG A 257 -13.56 7.42 1.70
N ALA A 258 -12.30 7.83 1.52
CA ALA A 258 -11.93 8.81 0.51
C ALA A 258 -12.06 8.25 -0.91
N HIS A 259 -11.88 6.94 -1.09
CA HIS A 259 -12.08 6.22 -2.35
C HIS A 259 -13.53 5.77 -2.53
N ALA A 260 -14.46 6.73 -2.46
CA ALA A 260 -15.90 6.47 -2.48
C ALA A 260 -16.38 5.75 -3.75
N THR A 261 -15.71 5.91 -4.91
CA THR A 261 -16.03 5.16 -6.12
C THR A 261 -15.70 3.67 -6.01
N GLN A 262 -14.69 3.31 -5.21
CA GLN A 262 -14.18 1.93 -5.07
C GLN A 262 -14.70 1.24 -3.80
N VAL A 263 -15.01 2.02 -2.75
CA VAL A 263 -15.34 1.50 -1.43
C VAL A 263 -16.69 2.05 -0.97
N ASP A 264 -17.62 1.15 -0.70
CA ASP A 264 -18.87 1.46 0.00
C ASP A 264 -18.61 1.53 1.51
N GLU A 265 -19.01 2.64 2.15
CA GLU A 265 -18.86 2.85 3.59
C GLU A 265 -19.69 1.88 4.45
N ASN A 266 -20.67 1.21 3.84
CA ASN A 266 -21.50 0.20 4.49
C ASN A 266 -20.95 -1.22 4.33
N GLU A 267 -19.86 -1.42 3.58
CA GLU A 267 -19.33 -2.74 3.28
C GLU A 267 -18.74 -3.40 4.53
N PRO A 268 -19.32 -4.52 5.03
CA PRO A 268 -18.87 -5.15 6.27
C PRO A 268 -17.44 -5.68 6.19
N PHE A 269 -16.94 -6.02 4.99
CA PHE A 269 -15.54 -6.40 4.79
C PHE A 269 -14.56 -5.30 5.25
N TRP A 270 -14.90 -4.03 5.01
CA TRP A 270 -14.07 -2.89 5.36
C TRP A 270 -14.40 -2.29 6.73
N PHE A 271 -15.70 -2.18 7.05
CA PHE A 271 -16.24 -1.37 8.16
C PHE A 271 -17.15 -2.14 9.13
N GLY A 272 -17.17 -3.48 9.09
CA GLY A 272 -17.98 -4.27 10.00
C GLY A 272 -17.57 -4.12 11.49
N LEU A 273 -16.30 -3.80 11.74
CA LEU A 273 -15.76 -3.41 13.04
C LEU A 273 -15.33 -1.93 13.00
N SER A 274 -15.49 -1.22 14.13
CA SER A 274 -14.94 0.12 14.31
C SER A 274 -13.41 0.10 14.41
N ASP A 275 -12.78 1.27 14.32
CA ASP A 275 -11.34 1.41 14.49
C ASP A 275 -10.88 0.97 15.88
N GLU A 276 -11.67 1.28 16.92
CA GLU A 276 -11.41 0.84 18.30
C GLU A 276 -11.57 -0.68 18.44
N GLU A 277 -12.62 -1.28 17.86
CA GLU A 277 -12.82 -2.73 17.89
C GLU A 277 -11.67 -3.45 17.13
N LEU A 278 -11.21 -2.92 15.99
CA LEU A 278 -10.05 -3.46 15.28
C LEU A 278 -8.77 -3.37 16.11
N ALA A 279 -8.56 -2.25 16.80
CA ALA A 279 -7.43 -2.07 17.71
C ALA A 279 -7.43 -3.07 18.88
N GLU A 280 -8.60 -3.42 19.42
CA GLU A 280 -8.69 -4.44 20.47
C GLU A 280 -8.48 -5.86 19.92
N VAL A 281 -8.96 -6.14 18.72
CA VAL A 281 -8.95 -7.48 18.12
C VAL A 281 -7.59 -7.85 17.54
N TYR A 282 -6.97 -6.93 16.81
CA TYR A 282 -5.70 -7.16 16.14
C TYR A 282 -4.92 -5.84 15.95
N PRO A 283 -4.15 -5.37 16.94
CA PRO A 283 -3.50 -4.05 16.93
C PRO A 283 -2.26 -3.97 16.04
N PHE A 284 -2.14 -4.82 15.01
CA PHE A 284 -0.92 -4.96 14.23
C PHE A 284 -1.15 -4.88 12.72
N GLU A 285 -0.16 -4.36 12.01
CA GLU A 285 0.09 -4.67 10.60
C GLU A 285 1.29 -5.62 10.50
N ASP A 286 1.11 -6.69 9.73
CA ASP A 286 2.11 -7.74 9.53
C ASP A 286 2.87 -7.54 8.23
N TRP A 287 4.16 -7.84 8.24
CA TRP A 287 5.05 -7.70 7.08
C TRP A 287 6.03 -8.86 6.96
N ILE A 288 6.49 -9.08 5.74
CA ILE A 288 7.55 -10.04 5.42
C ILE A 288 8.77 -9.26 4.94
N LEU A 289 9.91 -9.39 5.62
CA LEU A 289 11.18 -8.84 5.15
C LEU A 289 11.65 -9.63 3.94
N ALA A 290 11.53 -9.03 2.76
CA ALA A 290 11.84 -9.65 1.47
C ALA A 290 13.33 -9.53 1.12
N LYS A 291 13.92 -8.37 1.38
CA LYS A 291 15.34 -8.09 1.13
C LYS A 291 15.90 -7.21 2.23
N SER A 292 17.16 -7.45 2.59
CA SER A 292 17.91 -6.64 3.54
C SER A 292 19.36 -6.50 3.09
N CYS A 293 19.87 -5.27 3.09
CA CYS A 293 21.30 -4.95 2.95
C CYS A 293 21.97 -4.73 4.31
N ILE A 294 21.27 -5.01 5.42
CA ILE A 294 21.80 -4.85 6.78
C ILE A 294 22.48 -6.15 7.20
N GLU A 295 23.78 -6.09 7.41
CA GLU A 295 24.56 -7.23 7.89
C GLU A 295 24.12 -7.67 9.30
N ASN A 296 24.08 -8.99 9.52
CA ASN A 296 23.75 -9.62 10.81
C ASN A 296 22.35 -9.26 11.37
N HIS A 297 21.43 -8.83 10.52
CA HIS A 297 20.04 -8.54 10.89
C HIS A 297 19.10 -9.43 10.09
N SER A 298 18.56 -10.47 10.73
CA SER A 298 17.76 -11.51 10.07
C SER A 298 16.60 -11.94 10.98
N PRO A 299 15.52 -11.14 11.04
CA PRO A 299 14.32 -11.52 11.77
C PRO A 299 13.64 -12.74 11.14
N ASP A 300 12.86 -13.44 11.95
CA ASP A 300 12.08 -14.60 11.54
C ASP A 300 10.76 -14.64 12.32
N ALA A 301 9.93 -15.66 12.06
CA ALA A 301 8.64 -15.81 12.73
C ALA A 301 8.73 -15.99 14.27
N GLN A 302 9.92 -16.28 14.81
CA GLN A 302 10.17 -16.42 16.25
C GLN A 302 10.77 -15.13 16.86
N HIS A 303 11.48 -14.34 16.05
CA HIS A 303 12.16 -13.11 16.43
C HIS A 303 11.68 -11.97 15.54
N LEU A 304 10.45 -11.53 15.80
CA LEU A 304 9.78 -10.51 15.01
C LEU A 304 10.37 -9.12 15.25
N GLU A 305 10.43 -8.31 14.21
CA GLU A 305 10.64 -6.87 14.32
C GLU A 305 9.35 -6.15 14.72
N ASP A 306 9.53 -5.01 15.41
CA ASP A 306 8.46 -4.07 15.76
C ASP A 306 8.64 -2.68 15.11
N ASP A 307 9.69 -2.49 14.32
CA ASP A 307 9.96 -1.31 13.48
C ASP A 307 10.54 -1.77 12.13
N LEU A 308 9.97 -1.32 11.00
CA LEU A 308 10.52 -1.55 9.67
C LEU A 308 11.95 -1.01 9.53
N PHE A 309 12.34 -0.01 10.32
CA PHE A 309 13.69 0.56 10.37
C PHE A 309 14.62 -0.15 11.36
N ALA A 310 14.18 -1.25 12.01
CA ALA A 310 15.03 -2.04 12.88
C ALA A 310 16.34 -2.45 12.18
N GLY A 311 17.46 -2.33 12.89
CA GLY A 311 18.81 -2.56 12.37
C GLY A 311 19.44 -1.36 11.65
N ILE A 312 18.67 -0.34 11.23
CA ILE A 312 19.21 0.87 10.62
C ILE A 312 19.74 1.79 11.73
N LYS A 313 21.04 2.11 11.68
CA LYS A 313 21.68 2.98 12.67
C LYS A 313 21.20 4.42 12.51
N GLN A 314 20.75 5.01 13.62
CA GLN A 314 20.13 6.32 13.67
C GLN A 314 20.91 7.26 14.59
N LYS A 315 20.86 8.57 14.33
CA LYS A 315 21.35 9.58 15.28
C LYS A 315 20.47 9.58 16.53
N ALA A 316 21.10 9.79 17.69
CA ALA A 316 20.37 10.01 18.93
C ALA A 316 19.48 11.26 18.78
N ARG A 317 18.22 11.15 19.22
CA ARG A 317 17.27 12.26 19.26
C ARG A 317 17.54 13.17 20.45
#